data_AF-A0A7X7EXB9-F1
#
_entry.id   AF-A0A7X7EXB9-F1
#
_cell.length_a   1.000
_cell.length_b   1.000
_cell.length_c   1.000
_cell.angle_alpha   90.00
_cell.angle_beta   90.00
_cell.angle_gamma   90.00
#
_symmetry.space_group_name_H-M   'P 1'
#
loop_
_entity.id
_entity.type
_entity.pdbx_description
1 polymer ?
#
loop_
_entity_poly.entity_id
_entity_poly.type
_entity_poly.pdbx_seq_one_letter_code
_entity_poly.pdbx_strand_id
1 'polypeptide(L)'
;MNWIDFIIVALLFYGLVQGFIDGLIIEVAEVAALVLGIWGAIHFSWWTAERLSGWFDMNTQWTGIISFAVTFVAIMIIVYLLGKLIDSLLKAMALGFVIKSLGAIFGVLKIALILSVILVFLNTLDEKKHFLPSAAINNSMLYNPIADLVPAIFPIVEGGDLIDSFNRHKKPSPGVTI
;
A
#
# COMPACT_ATOMS: atom_id res chain seq x y z
N MET A 1 4.67 21.16 -14.38
CA MET A 1 4.71 20.69 -12.99
C MET A 1 3.77 21.54 -12.17
N ASN A 2 2.81 20.92 -11.49
CA ASN A 2 1.77 21.59 -10.71
C ASN A 2 1.86 21.19 -9.23
N TRP A 3 1.01 21.75 -8.38
CA TRP A 3 0.98 21.45 -6.95
C TRP A 3 0.81 19.94 -6.63
N ILE A 4 0.11 19.18 -7.50
CA ILE A 4 -0.01 17.72 -7.41
C ILE A 4 1.37 17.03 -7.52
N ASP A 5 2.21 17.46 -8.46
CA ASP A 5 3.56 16.88 -8.61
C ASP A 5 4.40 17.15 -7.35
N PHE A 6 4.27 18.34 -6.75
CA PHE A 6 5.00 18.68 -5.54
C PHE A 6 4.60 17.79 -4.35
N ILE A 7 3.31 17.48 -4.21
CA ILE A 7 2.81 16.54 -3.19
C ILE A 7 3.35 15.14 -3.45
N ILE A 8 3.26 14.64 -4.69
CA ILE A 8 3.75 13.30 -5.04
C ILE A 8 5.26 13.21 -4.75
N VAL A 9 6.05 14.19 -5.18
CA VAL A 9 7.51 14.24 -4.91
C VAL A 9 7.78 14.25 -3.41
N ALA A 10 7.04 15.05 -2.63
CA ALA A 10 7.22 15.11 -1.18
C ALA A 10 6.93 13.75 -0.51
N LEU A 11 5.88 13.05 -0.94
CA LEU A 11 5.54 11.72 -0.43
C LEU A 11 6.57 10.66 -0.86
N LEU A 12 7.03 10.67 -2.10
CA LEU A 12 8.09 9.78 -2.55
C LEU A 12 9.41 10.04 -1.82
N PHE A 13 9.75 11.31 -1.57
CA PHE A 13 10.91 11.68 -0.78
C PHE A 13 10.79 11.22 0.68
N TYR A 14 9.59 11.34 1.26
CA TYR A 14 9.30 10.76 2.56
C TYR A 14 9.55 9.24 2.57
N GLY A 15 9.06 8.52 1.54
CA GLY A 15 9.34 7.08 1.37
C GLY A 15 10.83 6.76 1.24
N LEU A 16 11.59 7.61 0.53
CA LEU A 16 13.04 7.47 0.41
C LEU A 16 13.74 7.60 1.77
N VAL A 17 13.41 8.63 2.53
CA VAL A 17 14.01 8.89 3.84
C VAL A 17 13.61 7.81 4.84
N GLN A 18 12.32 7.47 4.90
CA GLN A 18 11.82 6.43 5.79
C GLN A 18 12.47 5.08 5.46
N GLY A 19 12.50 4.69 4.18
CA GLY A 19 13.12 3.45 3.74
C GLY A 19 14.63 3.39 4.02
N PHE A 20 15.33 4.53 3.97
CA PHE A 20 16.74 4.59 4.36
C PHE A 20 16.95 4.41 5.88
N ILE A 21 16.03 4.95 6.69
CA ILE A 21 16.08 4.82 8.16
C ILE A 21 15.77 3.39 8.58
N ASP A 22 14.67 2.84 8.05
CA ASP A 22 14.15 1.52 8.39
C ASP A 22 15.05 0.41 7.81
N GLY A 23 15.49 0.56 6.56
CA GLY A 23 16.29 -0.40 5.83
C GLY A 23 15.44 -1.47 5.14
N LEU A 24 16.03 -2.15 4.14
CA LEU A 24 15.30 -3.08 3.26
C LEU A 24 14.52 -4.16 4.02
N ILE A 25 15.09 -4.70 5.09
CA ILE A 25 14.51 -5.83 5.81
C ILE A 25 13.24 -5.43 6.55
N ILE A 26 13.25 -4.26 7.20
CA ILE A 26 12.07 -3.71 7.87
C ILE A 26 10.99 -3.39 6.84
N GLU A 27 11.38 -2.71 5.77
CA GLU A 27 10.50 -2.34 4.66
C GLU A 27 9.78 -3.56 4.04
N VAL A 28 10.51 -4.65 3.78
CA VAL A 28 9.92 -5.91 3.31
C VAL A 28 9.06 -6.56 4.39
N ALA A 29 9.49 -6.52 5.66
CA ALA A 29 8.72 -7.07 6.77
C ALA A 29 7.39 -6.35 6.97
N GLU A 30 7.30 -5.05 6.73
CA GLU A 30 6.04 -4.29 6.79
C GLU A 30 5.05 -4.74 5.71
N VAL A 31 5.52 -4.89 4.47
CA VAL A 31 4.68 -5.39 3.37
C VAL A 31 4.26 -6.84 3.65
N ALA A 32 5.19 -7.69 4.10
CA ALA A 32 4.89 -9.06 4.48
C ALA A 32 3.92 -9.14 5.67
N ALA A 33 4.06 -8.26 6.66
CA ALA A 33 3.18 -8.17 7.82
C ALA A 33 1.73 -7.84 7.40
N LEU A 34 1.55 -6.96 6.42
CA LEU A 34 0.22 -6.68 5.87
C LEU A 34 -0.37 -7.90 5.18
N VAL A 35 0.38 -8.56 4.28
CA VAL A 35 -0.12 -9.72 3.52
C VAL A 35 -0.42 -10.90 4.44
N LEU A 36 0.54 -11.27 5.30
CA LEU A 36 0.40 -12.36 6.26
C LEU A 36 -0.62 -12.03 7.35
N GLY A 37 -0.71 -10.77 7.75
CA GLY A 37 -1.71 -10.28 8.68
C GLY A 37 -3.11 -10.49 8.14
N ILE A 38 -3.39 -10.02 6.91
CA ILE A 38 -4.72 -10.18 6.29
C ILE A 38 -5.04 -11.67 6.16
N TRP A 39 -4.13 -12.45 5.56
CA TRP A 39 -4.33 -13.88 5.35
C TRP A 39 -4.56 -14.64 6.67
N GLY A 40 -3.72 -14.40 7.67
CA GLY A 40 -3.81 -15.05 8.97
C GLY A 40 -5.03 -14.58 9.76
N ALA A 41 -5.41 -13.31 9.69
CA ALA A 41 -6.63 -12.82 10.32
C ALA A 41 -7.90 -13.43 9.70
N ILE A 42 -7.95 -13.62 8.37
CA ILE A 42 -9.06 -14.33 7.72
C ILE A 42 -9.17 -15.76 8.28
N HIS A 43 -8.03 -16.46 8.47
CA HIS A 43 -8.03 -17.85 8.88
C HIS A 43 -8.22 -18.06 10.41
N PHE A 44 -7.59 -17.24 11.24
CA PHE A 44 -7.52 -17.40 12.70
C PHE A 44 -8.49 -16.50 13.48
N SER A 45 -9.27 -15.63 12.80
CA SER A 45 -10.27 -14.78 13.45
C SER A 45 -11.34 -15.59 14.18
N TRP A 46 -11.74 -16.77 13.68
CA TRP A 46 -12.70 -17.64 14.35
C TRP A 46 -12.20 -18.13 15.72
N TRP A 47 -10.96 -18.62 15.79
CA TRP A 47 -10.33 -19.04 17.05
C TRP A 47 -10.24 -17.88 18.04
N THR A 48 -9.92 -16.69 17.54
CA THR A 48 -9.84 -15.48 18.36
C THR A 48 -11.23 -15.05 18.87
N ALA A 49 -12.27 -15.20 18.05
CA ALA A 49 -13.65 -14.88 18.40
C ALA A 49 -14.20 -15.78 19.51
N GLU A 50 -13.87 -17.07 19.51
CA GLU A 50 -14.23 -18.00 20.58
C GLU A 50 -13.56 -17.62 21.92
N ARG A 51 -12.32 -17.13 21.86
CA ARG A 51 -11.60 -16.69 23.04
C ARG A 51 -12.14 -15.36 23.60
N LEU A 52 -12.54 -14.45 22.71
CA LEU A 52 -13.07 -13.13 23.07
C LEU A 52 -14.51 -13.20 23.58
N SER A 53 -15.35 -14.09 23.03
CA SER A 53 -16.75 -14.24 23.46
C SER A 53 -16.87 -14.72 24.90
N GLY A 54 -15.87 -15.43 25.43
CA GLY A 54 -15.84 -15.81 26.84
C GLY A 54 -15.54 -14.65 27.80
N TRP A 55 -15.03 -13.51 27.30
CA TRP A 55 -14.63 -12.35 28.12
C TRP A 55 -15.55 -11.14 27.90
N PHE A 56 -16.19 -11.06 26.73
CA PHE A 56 -17.08 -9.97 26.34
C PHE A 56 -18.42 -10.53 25.83
N ASP A 57 -19.51 -10.17 26.52
CA ASP A 57 -20.90 -10.36 26.05
C ASP A 57 -21.21 -9.35 24.92
N MET A 58 -20.57 -9.52 23.77
CA MET A 58 -20.77 -8.69 22.57
C MET A 58 -21.63 -9.40 21.54
N ASN A 59 -22.46 -8.62 20.84
CA ASN A 59 -23.28 -9.09 19.71
C ASN A 59 -22.39 -9.77 18.63
N THR A 60 -22.83 -10.91 18.11
CA THR A 60 -22.04 -11.84 17.26
C THR A 60 -21.42 -11.19 16.01
N GLN A 61 -22.06 -10.17 15.43
CA GLN A 61 -21.48 -9.42 14.30
C GLN A 61 -20.23 -8.60 14.66
N TRP A 62 -20.20 -7.97 15.84
CA TRP A 62 -19.07 -7.12 16.25
C TRP A 62 -17.90 -7.97 16.72
N THR A 63 -18.17 -9.11 17.36
CA THR A 63 -17.15 -10.05 17.84
C THR A 63 -16.27 -10.55 16.70
N GLY A 64 -16.83 -10.83 15.52
CA GLY A 64 -16.05 -11.24 14.34
C GLY A 64 -15.10 -10.16 13.83
N ILE A 65 -15.57 -8.92 13.71
CA ILE A 65 -14.77 -7.78 13.22
C ILE A 65 -13.63 -7.46 14.19
N ILE A 66 -13.94 -7.43 15.49
CA ILE A 66 -12.95 -7.15 16.53
C ILE A 66 -11.90 -8.27 16.56
N SER A 67 -12.33 -9.52 16.45
CA SER A 67 -11.41 -10.67 16.45
C SER A 67 -10.47 -10.63 15.24
N PHE A 68 -11.01 -10.35 14.05
CA PHE A 68 -10.19 -10.13 12.86
C PHE A 68 -9.15 -9.04 13.07
N ALA A 69 -9.56 -7.87 13.59
CA ALA A 69 -8.65 -6.75 13.83
C ALA A 69 -7.56 -7.10 14.87
N VAL A 70 -7.93 -7.78 15.95
CA VAL A 70 -6.98 -8.20 16.99
C VAL A 70 -5.98 -9.22 16.43
N THR A 71 -6.44 -10.24 15.73
CA THR A 71 -5.56 -11.24 15.09
C THR A 71 -4.63 -10.57 14.07
N PHE A 72 -5.16 -9.68 13.24
CA PHE A 72 -4.40 -8.94 12.24
C PHE A 72 -3.25 -8.15 12.88
N VAL A 73 -3.55 -7.34 13.90
CA VAL A 73 -2.55 -6.54 14.61
C VAL A 73 -1.53 -7.43 15.31
N ALA A 74 -1.96 -8.52 15.94
CA ALA A 74 -1.06 -9.45 16.60
C ALA A 74 -0.04 -10.06 15.62
N ILE A 75 -0.50 -10.53 14.46
CA ILE A 75 0.37 -11.08 13.42
C ILE A 75 1.31 -10.01 12.88
N MET A 76 0.80 -8.81 12.59
CA MET A 76 1.64 -7.70 12.12
C MET A 76 2.79 -7.40 13.08
N ILE A 77 2.50 -7.33 14.39
CA ILE A 77 3.51 -7.08 15.42
C ILE A 77 4.56 -8.20 15.41
N ILE A 78 4.13 -9.47 15.36
CA ILE A 78 5.05 -10.61 15.36
C ILE A 78 5.98 -10.56 14.15
N VAL A 79 5.43 -10.36 12.94
CA VAL A 79 6.22 -10.30 11.71
C VAL A 79 7.19 -9.11 11.72
N TYR A 80 6.74 -7.94 12.18
CA TYR A 80 7.59 -6.76 12.31
C TYR A 80 8.75 -6.99 13.29
N LEU A 81 8.49 -7.60 14.45
CA LEU A 81 9.52 -7.91 15.44
C LEU A 81 10.55 -8.91 14.89
N LEU A 82 10.11 -9.92 14.14
CA LEU A 82 11.02 -10.85 13.45
C LEU A 82 11.88 -10.13 12.41
N GLY A 83 11.28 -9.26 11.60
CA GLY A 83 12.00 -8.42 10.65
C GLY A 83 13.06 -7.56 11.34
N LYS A 84 12.71 -6.96 12.49
CA LYS A 84 13.63 -6.15 13.31
C LYS A 84 14.80 -6.94 13.88
N LEU A 85 14.54 -8.17 14.30
CA LEU A 85 15.61 -9.06 14.76
C LEU A 85 16.60 -9.35 13.63
N ILE A 86 16.10 -9.71 12.43
CA ILE A 86 16.93 -10.02 11.26
C ILE A 86 17.71 -8.78 10.81
N ASP A 87 17.06 -7.62 10.75
CA ASP A 87 17.69 -6.35 10.39
C ASP A 87 18.86 -6.00 11.34
N SER A 88 18.67 -6.20 12.65
CA SER A 88 19.73 -5.97 13.64
C SER A 88 20.93 -6.90 13.43
N LEU A 89 20.69 -8.17 13.09
CA LEU A 89 21.77 -9.13 12.81
C LEU A 89 22.56 -8.71 11.57
N LEU A 90 21.87 -8.29 10.51
CA LEU A 90 22.53 -7.89 9.27
C LEU A 90 23.29 -6.57 9.39
N LYS A 91 22.78 -5.62 10.19
CA LYS A 91 23.50 -4.39 10.54
C LYS A 91 24.79 -4.69 11.33
N ALA A 92 24.79 -5.71 12.18
CA ALA A 92 25.98 -6.15 12.92
C ALA A 92 27.08 -6.73 12.00
N MET A 93 26.72 -7.25 10.82
CA MET A 93 27.66 -7.83 9.85
C MET A 93 28.33 -6.77 8.93
N ALA A 94 28.31 -5.49 9.30
CA ALA A 94 28.80 -4.37 8.49
C ALA A 94 28.10 -4.16 7.13
N LEU A 95 27.02 -4.90 6.82
CA LEU A 95 26.19 -4.72 5.62
C LEU A 95 25.15 -3.59 5.76
N GLY A 96 25.13 -2.89 6.90
CA GLY A 96 24.09 -1.91 7.24
C GLY A 96 23.93 -0.78 6.21
N PHE A 97 25.02 -0.30 5.60
CA PHE A 97 24.92 0.76 4.59
C PHE A 97 24.23 0.31 3.29
N VAL A 98 24.55 -0.91 2.82
CA VAL A 98 23.93 -1.48 1.62
C VAL A 98 22.44 -1.73 1.86
N ILE A 99 22.09 -2.27 3.02
CA ILE A 99 20.70 -2.56 3.41
C ILE A 99 19.87 -1.28 3.53
N LYS A 100 20.43 -0.20 4.08
CA LYS A 100 19.77 1.11 4.15
C LYS A 100 19.57 1.73 2.77
N SER A 101 20.57 1.63 1.89
CA SER A 101 20.46 2.13 0.52
C SER A 101 19.37 1.40 -0.28
N LEU A 102 19.31 0.06 -0.17
CA LEU A 102 18.25 -0.73 -0.77
C LEU A 102 16.88 -0.44 -0.14
N GLY A 103 16.86 -0.19 1.18
CA GLY A 103 15.67 0.25 1.89
C GLY A 103 15.12 1.57 1.35
N ALA A 104 15.98 2.54 1.03
CA ALA A 104 15.55 3.80 0.43
C ALA A 104 14.82 3.59 -0.90
N ILE A 105 15.36 2.72 -1.77
CA ILE A 105 14.74 2.38 -3.06
C ILE A 105 13.40 1.68 -2.83
N PHE A 106 13.36 0.72 -1.91
CA PHE A 106 12.15 -0.03 -1.61
C PHE A 106 11.07 0.85 -0.97
N GLY A 107 11.44 1.78 -0.09
CA GLY A 107 10.52 2.74 0.54
C GLY A 107 9.88 3.67 -0.49
N VAL A 108 10.63 4.13 -1.49
CA VAL A 108 10.06 4.86 -2.65
C VAL A 108 9.05 3.99 -3.39
N LEU A 109 9.40 2.73 -3.70
CA LEU A 109 8.51 1.82 -4.39
C LEU A 109 7.23 1.54 -3.60
N LYS A 110 7.36 1.34 -2.27
CA LYS A 110 6.25 1.13 -1.34
C LYS A 110 5.30 2.33 -1.36
N ILE A 111 5.81 3.55 -1.20
CA ILE A 111 4.98 4.76 -1.23
C ILE A 111 4.39 5.01 -2.63
N ALA A 112 5.15 4.77 -3.70
CA ALA A 112 4.63 4.86 -5.07
C ALA A 112 3.45 3.91 -5.30
N LEU A 113 3.54 2.68 -4.80
CA LEU A 113 2.46 1.69 -4.88
C LEU A 113 1.23 2.13 -4.07
N ILE A 114 1.42 2.60 -2.83
CA ILE A 114 0.33 3.12 -1.99
C ILE A 114 -0.35 4.32 -2.67
N LEU A 115 0.44 5.25 -3.20
CA LEU A 115 -0.07 6.39 -3.96
C LEU A 115 -0.85 5.95 -5.18
N SER A 116 -0.36 4.95 -5.92
CA SER A 116 -1.07 4.39 -7.08
C SER A 116 -2.47 3.91 -6.70
N VAL A 117 -2.60 3.11 -5.63
CA VAL A 117 -3.90 2.63 -5.12
C VAL A 117 -4.81 3.80 -4.76
N ILE A 118 -4.30 4.81 -4.05
CA ILE A 118 -5.08 5.99 -3.63
C ILE A 118 -5.54 6.79 -4.85
N LEU A 119 -4.65 7.07 -5.80
CA LEU A 119 -4.95 7.87 -6.99
C LEU A 119 -6.01 7.19 -7.86
N VAL A 120 -5.94 5.87 -8.03
CA VAL A 120 -7.01 5.18 -8.73
C VAL A 120 -8.32 5.30 -7.95
N PHE A 121 -8.31 5.03 -6.65
CA PHE A 121 -9.53 5.14 -5.86
C PHE A 121 -10.16 6.55 -5.95
N LEU A 122 -9.33 7.60 -5.94
CA LEU A 122 -9.78 8.98 -6.16
C LEU A 122 -10.37 9.19 -7.55
N ASN A 123 -9.77 8.66 -8.62
CA ASN A 123 -10.34 8.70 -9.97
C ASN A 123 -11.72 8.04 -10.03
N THR A 124 -11.88 6.87 -9.39
CA THR A 124 -13.17 6.15 -9.34
C THR A 124 -14.25 6.94 -8.59
N LEU A 125 -13.87 7.69 -7.54
CA LEU A 125 -14.80 8.57 -6.83
C LEU A 125 -15.14 9.83 -7.64
N ASP A 126 -14.19 10.34 -8.42
CA ASP A 126 -14.35 11.54 -9.20
C ASP A 126 -15.34 11.36 -10.35
N GLU A 127 -15.32 10.23 -11.04
CA GLU A 127 -16.31 9.90 -12.07
C GLU A 127 -17.75 9.96 -11.55
N LYS A 128 -17.96 9.72 -10.25
CA LYS A 128 -19.30 9.74 -9.64
C LYS A 128 -19.73 11.13 -9.16
N LYS A 129 -18.79 12.05 -8.91
CA LYS A 129 -19.08 13.32 -8.22
C LYS A 129 -18.40 14.57 -8.81
N HIS A 130 -17.54 14.42 -9.83
CA HIS A 130 -16.73 15.47 -10.48
C HIS A 130 -16.15 16.48 -9.47
N PHE A 131 -15.39 15.98 -8.49
CA PHE A 131 -14.80 16.78 -7.42
C PHE A 131 -13.32 17.14 -7.65
N LEU A 132 -12.61 16.46 -8.55
CA LEU A 132 -11.20 16.67 -8.83
C LEU A 132 -10.99 17.74 -9.91
N PRO A 133 -10.04 18.67 -9.71
CA PRO A 133 -9.69 19.67 -10.71
C PRO A 133 -8.95 19.02 -11.89
N SER A 134 -9.68 18.68 -12.96
CA SER A 134 -9.15 17.99 -14.15
C SER A 134 -8.02 18.76 -14.83
N ALA A 135 -8.03 20.10 -14.76
CA ALA A 135 -6.94 20.96 -15.26
C ALA A 135 -5.63 20.77 -14.49
N ALA A 136 -5.68 20.44 -13.20
CA ALA A 136 -4.49 20.21 -12.40
C ALA A 136 -3.88 18.83 -12.66
N ILE A 137 -4.74 17.81 -12.86
CA ILE A 137 -4.34 16.45 -13.23
C ILE A 137 -3.71 16.43 -14.62
N ASN A 138 -4.35 17.08 -15.60
CA ASN A 138 -3.85 17.12 -16.99
C ASN A 138 -2.48 17.81 -17.15
N ASN A 139 -2.11 18.69 -16.22
CA ASN A 139 -0.82 19.39 -16.21
C ASN A 139 0.24 18.73 -15.31
N SER A 140 -0.11 17.62 -14.64
CA SER A 140 0.82 16.84 -13.81
C SER A 140 1.61 15.84 -14.66
N MET A 141 2.90 15.74 -14.40
CA MET A 141 3.79 14.80 -15.08
C MET A 141 3.87 13.46 -14.33
N LEU A 142 3.72 13.48 -13.01
CA LEU A 142 3.87 12.31 -12.15
C LEU A 142 2.55 11.59 -11.86
N TYR A 143 1.40 12.21 -12.12
CA TYR A 143 0.10 11.60 -11.86
C TYR A 143 -0.08 10.28 -12.63
N ASN A 144 0.06 10.30 -13.95
CA ASN A 144 -0.17 9.11 -14.78
C ASN A 144 0.85 7.99 -14.51
N PRO A 145 2.18 8.24 -14.45
CA PRO A 145 3.15 7.20 -14.14
C PRO A 145 2.92 6.50 -12.80
N ILE A 146 2.46 7.24 -11.78
CA ILE A 146 2.17 6.67 -10.46
C ILE A 146 0.81 5.96 -10.48
N ALA A 147 -0.23 6.54 -11.09
CA ALA A 147 -1.55 5.90 -11.19
C ALA A 147 -1.51 4.59 -11.99
N ASP A 148 -0.68 4.51 -13.03
CA ASP A 148 -0.53 3.34 -13.90
C ASP A 148 0.26 2.18 -13.23
N LEU A 149 0.91 2.42 -12.08
CA LEU A 149 1.80 1.45 -11.44
C LEU A 149 1.06 0.16 -11.03
N VAL A 150 -0.07 0.27 -10.32
CA VAL A 150 -0.87 -0.89 -9.88
C VAL A 150 -1.49 -1.63 -11.06
N PRO A 151 -2.17 -0.97 -12.03
CA PRO A 151 -2.67 -1.63 -13.23
C PRO A 151 -1.60 -2.38 -14.02
N ALA A 152 -0.37 -1.87 -14.07
CA ALA A 152 0.73 -2.51 -14.78
C ALA A 152 1.27 -3.77 -14.06
N ILE A 153 1.28 -3.78 -12.72
CA ILE A 153 1.76 -4.93 -11.91
C ILE A 153 0.67 -5.99 -11.75
N PHE A 154 -0.59 -5.58 -11.66
CA PHE A 154 -1.75 -6.47 -11.55
C PHE A 154 -2.72 -6.33 -12.74
N PRO A 155 -2.28 -6.64 -13.98
CA PRO A 155 -3.16 -6.60 -15.14
C PRO A 155 -4.21 -7.73 -15.14
N ILE A 156 -4.15 -8.67 -14.18
CA ILE A 156 -4.88 -9.95 -14.17
C ILE A 156 -5.64 -10.15 -12.84
N VAL A 157 -6.24 -9.11 -12.28
CA VAL A 157 -7.39 -9.37 -11.38
C VAL A 157 -8.59 -9.61 -12.29
N GLU A 158 -8.85 -10.88 -12.62
CA GLU A 158 -9.96 -11.31 -13.46
C GLU A 158 -11.28 -10.73 -12.96
N GLY A 159 -11.78 -9.76 -13.71
CA GLY A 159 -13.04 -9.08 -13.51
C GLY A 159 -13.13 -8.01 -14.58
N GLY A 160 -13.66 -8.38 -15.74
CA GLY A 160 -13.71 -7.57 -16.97
C GLY A 160 -14.36 -6.19 -16.83
N ASP A 161 -14.96 -5.88 -15.68
CA ASP A 161 -15.53 -4.57 -15.36
C ASP A 161 -14.60 -3.68 -14.51
N LEU A 162 -13.69 -4.27 -13.72
CA LEU A 162 -12.79 -3.49 -12.86
C LEU A 162 -11.64 -2.92 -13.67
N ILE A 163 -10.90 -3.75 -14.42
CA ILE A 163 -9.75 -3.31 -15.23
C ILE A 163 -10.15 -2.26 -16.27
N ASP A 164 -11.35 -2.37 -16.83
CA ASP A 164 -11.92 -1.37 -17.74
C ASP A 164 -12.13 0.00 -17.07
N SER A 165 -12.47 0.05 -15.78
CA SER A 165 -12.54 1.30 -15.03
C SER A 165 -11.16 1.95 -14.78
N PHE A 166 -10.09 1.14 -14.66
CA PHE A 166 -8.71 1.63 -14.57
C PHE A 166 -8.17 2.15 -15.91
N ASN A 167 -8.50 1.47 -17.02
CA ASN A 167 -7.93 1.75 -18.35
C ASN A 167 -8.66 2.83 -19.16
N ARG A 168 -9.95 3.09 -18.91
CA ARG A 168 -10.75 4.02 -19.74
C ARG A 168 -10.40 5.51 -19.59
N HIS A 169 -9.56 5.88 -18.62
CA HIS A 169 -9.48 7.28 -18.16
C HIS A 169 -8.06 7.85 -18.15
N LYS A 170 -7.17 7.24 -18.93
CA LYS A 170 -5.89 7.86 -19.30
C LYS A 170 -6.17 9.13 -20.10
N LYS A 171 -5.43 10.21 -19.84
CA LYS A 171 -5.42 11.42 -20.69
C LYS A 171 -5.24 10.97 -22.15
N PRO A 172 -6.08 11.42 -23.11
CA PRO A 172 -5.91 11.02 -24.49
C PRO A 172 -4.51 11.40 -24.97
N SER A 173 -3.79 10.42 -25.54
CA SER A 173 -2.49 10.64 -26.15
C SER A 173 -2.64 11.68 -27.27
N PRO A 174 -1.75 12.70 -27.39
CA PRO A 174 -1.84 13.77 -28.38
C PRO A 174 -1.71 13.35 -29.87
N GLY A 175 -1.93 12.09 -30.22
CA GLY A 175 -1.63 11.55 -31.55
C GLY A 175 -2.56 10.46 -32.05
N VAL A 176 -3.72 10.23 -31.43
CA VAL A 176 -4.73 9.30 -31.97
C VAL A 176 -5.95 10.10 -32.41
N THR A 177 -5.84 10.74 -33.58
CA THR A 177 -6.97 11.01 -34.45
C THR A 177 -7.41 9.67 -35.04
N ILE A 178 -8.65 9.26 -34.73
CA ILE A 178 -9.38 8.26 -35.52
C ILE A 178 -9.83 8.94 -36.81
#